data_AF-A0A2R9T2A7-F1
#
_entry.id   AF-A0A2R9T2A7-F1
#
_cell.length_a   1.000
_cell.length_b   1.000
_cell.length_c   1.000
_cell.angle_alpha   90.00
_cell.angle_beta   90.00
_cell.angle_gamma   90.00
#
_symmetry.space_group_name_H-M   'P 1'
#
loop_
_entity.id
_entity.type
_entity.pdbx_description
1 polymer ?
#
loop_
_entity_poly.entity_id
_entity_poly.type
_entity_poly.pdbx_seq_one_letter_code
_entity_poly.pdbx_strand_id
1 'polypeptide(L)'
;MATKNYGQLERTIIDNFKAKGNFYFQGKNYKLVTVGKPSVSNGECKTDVYILGKTESGEQKEIKISVKTESSNEFQENKVSALRAEEYFGLDWASIIAETCRKIEDRFISQSVVFGSGKHPTKPNSITLGWKLEIASKERKLSAPIALSDQQIREYVYKGSNLSDSKKNAFVNGSIIPNSGVAEYILYSELYRDQNPDAILQNLKLIDSLKIKPTYLIFTANNWRTDVDSTDGPRPLAVRVKWEVINGKLSRSLLFDNPLSYTGQDWRMHIKPVLKQLGVQHPSQMTYSHFNEPKLFIP
;
A
#
# COMPACT_ATOMS: atom_id res chain seq x y z
N MET A 1 8.22 3.04 14.30
CA MET A 1 7.50 3.68 15.42
C MET A 1 6.00 3.79 15.15
N ALA A 2 5.55 4.18 13.95
CA ALA A 2 4.12 4.27 13.61
C ALA A 2 3.31 2.95 13.80
N THR A 3 3.87 1.78 13.44
CA THR A 3 3.17 0.49 13.56
C THR A 3 2.87 0.09 15.01
N LYS A 4 3.73 0.48 15.97
CA LYS A 4 3.50 0.20 17.40
C LYS A 4 2.29 0.98 17.93
N ASN A 5 2.09 2.21 17.44
CA ASN A 5 1.00 3.07 17.90
C ASN A 5 -0.35 2.66 17.30
N TYR A 6 -0.39 2.18 16.05
CA TYR A 6 -1.63 1.76 15.40
C TYR A 6 -2.26 0.53 16.08
N GLY A 7 -1.47 -0.53 16.28
CA GLY A 7 -1.95 -1.73 16.99
C GLY A 7 -2.29 -1.47 18.46
N GLN A 8 -1.68 -0.44 19.08
CA GLN A 8 -2.08 0.04 20.40
C GLN A 8 -3.43 0.75 20.37
N LEU A 9 -3.71 1.61 19.39
CA LEU A 9 -4.98 2.31 19.25
C LEU A 9 -6.15 1.33 19.10
N GLU A 10 -6.03 0.34 18.21
CA GLU A 10 -7.04 -0.71 18.02
C GLU A 10 -7.31 -1.45 19.34
N ARG A 11 -6.25 -1.84 20.04
CA ARG A 11 -6.35 -2.56 21.32
C ARG A 11 -7.02 -1.72 22.39
N THR A 12 -6.63 -0.45 22.52
CA THR A 12 -7.27 0.48 23.47
C THR A 12 -8.76 0.62 23.19
N ILE A 13 -9.17 0.76 21.93
CA ILE A 13 -10.59 0.81 21.56
C ILE A 13 -11.29 -0.48 22.03
N ILE A 14 -10.76 -1.65 21.67
CA ILE A 14 -11.34 -2.95 22.03
C ILE A 14 -11.47 -3.10 23.55
N ASP A 15 -10.42 -2.75 24.31
CA ASP A 15 -10.38 -2.88 25.76
C ASP A 15 -11.39 -1.95 26.45
N ASN A 16 -11.58 -0.73 25.92
CA ASN A 16 -12.59 0.21 26.43
C ASN A 16 -14.01 -0.33 26.27
N PHE A 17 -14.34 -0.95 25.14
CA PHE A 17 -15.64 -1.60 24.94
C PHE A 17 -15.82 -2.78 25.90
N LYS A 18 -14.79 -3.63 26.06
CA LYS A 18 -14.82 -4.76 27.01
C LYS A 18 -15.06 -4.30 28.45
N ALA A 19 -14.35 -3.26 28.89
CA ALA A 19 -14.45 -2.74 30.25
C ALA A 19 -15.84 -2.16 30.54
N LYS A 20 -16.45 -1.46 29.58
CA LYS A 20 -17.78 -0.87 29.75
C LYS A 20 -18.92 -1.89 29.65
N GLY A 21 -18.79 -2.87 28.75
CA GLY A 21 -19.78 -3.96 28.57
C GLY A 21 -21.12 -3.54 27.94
N ASN A 22 -21.30 -2.26 27.61
CA ASN A 22 -22.46 -1.72 26.90
C ASN A 22 -22.05 -0.48 26.10
N PHE A 23 -22.91 -0.06 25.17
CA PHE A 23 -22.71 1.16 24.39
C PHE A 23 -24.04 1.74 23.89
N TYR A 24 -24.05 3.05 23.65
CA TYR A 24 -25.17 3.75 23.03
C TYR A 24 -24.87 4.03 21.56
N PHE A 25 -25.79 3.65 20.67
CA PHE A 25 -25.65 3.87 19.23
C PHE A 25 -26.98 4.17 18.57
N GLN A 26 -27.03 5.20 17.73
CA GLN A 26 -28.20 5.55 16.89
C GLN A 26 -29.54 5.54 17.67
N GLY A 27 -29.57 6.11 18.88
CA GLY A 27 -30.80 6.20 19.67
C GLY A 27 -31.03 5.09 20.69
N LYS A 28 -30.24 4.00 20.67
CA LYS A 28 -30.50 2.77 21.44
C LYS A 28 -29.32 2.35 22.30
N ASN A 29 -29.61 1.73 23.44
CA ASN A 29 -28.63 1.08 24.30
C ASN A 29 -28.47 -0.40 23.90
N TYR A 30 -27.22 -0.83 23.78
CA TYR A 30 -26.86 -2.21 23.46
C TYR A 30 -25.98 -2.80 24.56
N LYS A 31 -26.32 -4.00 25.01
CA LYS A 31 -25.39 -4.84 25.78
C LYS A 31 -24.36 -5.43 24.81
N LEU A 32 -23.09 -5.36 25.19
CA LEU A 32 -22.00 -5.89 24.37
C LEU A 32 -22.09 -7.43 24.32
N VAL A 33 -22.11 -7.99 23.11
CA VAL A 33 -22.07 -9.43 22.86
C VAL A 33 -20.64 -9.88 22.57
N THR A 34 -19.97 -9.22 21.64
CA THR A 34 -18.56 -9.49 21.33
C THR A 34 -17.89 -8.24 20.77
N VAL A 35 -16.59 -8.11 21.01
CA VAL A 35 -15.71 -7.11 20.41
C VAL A 35 -14.34 -7.72 20.19
N GLY A 36 -13.72 -7.41 19.04
CA GLY A 36 -12.38 -7.89 18.72
C GLY A 36 -11.87 -7.34 17.41
N LYS A 37 -10.58 -7.56 17.16
CA LYS A 37 -9.97 -7.31 15.85
C LYS A 37 -10.25 -8.50 14.95
N PRO A 38 -10.92 -8.33 13.80
CA PRO A 38 -11.06 -9.40 12.83
C PRO A 38 -9.68 -9.86 12.33
N SER A 39 -9.49 -11.17 12.18
CA SER A 39 -8.24 -11.78 11.75
C SER A 39 -8.46 -12.80 10.63
N VAL A 40 -7.43 -12.96 9.80
CA VAL A 40 -7.43 -13.84 8.63
C VAL A 40 -6.15 -14.68 8.64
N SER A 41 -6.13 -15.80 7.92
CA SER A 41 -4.97 -16.70 7.89
C SER A 41 -3.74 -16.07 7.23
N ASN A 42 -3.94 -15.15 6.28
CA ASN A 42 -2.86 -14.46 5.59
C ASN A 42 -3.24 -13.00 5.26
N GLY A 43 -2.37 -12.06 5.62
CA GLY A 43 -2.57 -10.63 5.43
C GLY A 43 -3.55 -10.04 6.45
N GLU A 44 -4.25 -8.99 6.04
CA GLU A 44 -5.23 -8.28 6.86
C GLU A 44 -6.53 -8.06 6.05
N CYS A 45 -7.67 -8.05 6.72
CA CYS A 45 -8.93 -7.54 6.18
C CYS A 45 -9.06 -6.03 6.41
N LYS A 46 -10.16 -5.41 5.96
CA LYS A 46 -10.31 -3.95 6.05
C LYS A 46 -10.80 -3.46 7.41
N THR A 47 -11.63 -4.27 8.08
CA THR A 47 -12.10 -3.97 9.43
C THR A 47 -10.98 -4.16 10.45
N ASP A 48 -10.70 -3.12 11.23
CA ASP A 48 -9.71 -3.12 12.30
C ASP A 48 -10.36 -3.45 13.66
N VAL A 49 -11.63 -3.04 13.86
CA VAL A 49 -12.43 -3.34 15.06
C VAL A 49 -13.84 -3.76 14.67
N TYR A 50 -14.26 -4.92 15.18
CA TYR A 50 -15.62 -5.43 15.07
C TYR A 50 -16.32 -5.38 16.43
N ILE A 51 -17.57 -4.93 16.44
CA ILE A 51 -18.42 -4.84 17.64
C ILE A 51 -19.79 -5.43 17.30
N LEU A 52 -20.30 -6.30 18.18
CA LEU A 52 -21.67 -6.79 18.14
C LEU A 52 -22.35 -6.46 19.47
N GLY A 53 -23.48 -5.76 19.39
CA GLY A 53 -24.35 -5.49 20.52
C GLY A 53 -25.75 -6.07 20.33
N LYS A 54 -26.46 -6.21 21.44
CA LYS A 54 -27.87 -6.67 21.46
C LYS A 54 -28.69 -5.80 22.43
N THR A 55 -29.86 -5.35 22.00
CA THR A 55 -30.82 -4.66 22.86
C THR A 55 -31.55 -5.64 23.78
N GLU A 56 -32.31 -5.14 24.76
CA GLU A 56 -33.18 -5.99 25.60
C GLU A 56 -34.26 -6.70 24.79
N SER A 57 -34.81 -6.06 23.75
CA SER A 57 -35.77 -6.67 22.81
C SER A 57 -35.14 -7.74 21.91
N GLY A 58 -33.82 -7.88 21.94
CA GLY A 58 -33.07 -8.88 21.22
C GLY A 58 -32.60 -8.47 19.82
N GLU A 59 -32.83 -7.22 19.42
CA GLU A 59 -32.29 -6.63 18.20
C GLU A 59 -30.76 -6.59 18.26
N GLN A 60 -30.10 -7.05 17.20
CA GLN A 60 -28.64 -7.06 17.09
C GLN A 60 -28.14 -5.88 16.25
N LYS A 61 -26.96 -5.36 16.61
CA LYS A 61 -26.26 -4.36 15.81
C LYS A 61 -24.78 -4.71 15.69
N GLU A 62 -24.34 -4.90 14.45
CA GLU A 62 -22.94 -4.98 14.08
C GLU A 62 -22.38 -3.58 13.77
N ILE A 63 -21.14 -3.33 14.18
CA ILE A 63 -20.38 -2.14 13.84
C ILE A 63 -18.98 -2.59 13.41
N LYS A 64 -18.65 -2.31 12.15
CA LYS A 64 -17.41 -2.74 11.49
C LYS A 64 -16.58 -1.52 11.14
N ILE A 65 -15.52 -1.29 11.89
CA ILE A 65 -14.77 -0.03 11.89
C ILE A 65 -13.41 -0.26 11.24
N SER A 66 -13.08 0.53 10.22
CA SER A 66 -11.69 0.77 9.84
C SER A 66 -11.15 1.97 10.62
N VAL A 67 -10.04 1.79 11.32
CA VAL A 67 -9.40 2.81 12.14
C VAL A 67 -8.32 3.50 11.31
N LYS A 68 -8.20 4.82 11.42
CA LYS A 68 -7.12 5.57 10.79
C LYS A 68 -6.57 6.60 11.75
N THR A 69 -5.26 6.64 11.86
CA THR A 69 -4.57 7.69 12.60
C THR A 69 -4.73 9.02 11.88
N GLU A 70 -5.23 10.07 12.56
CA GLU A 70 -5.47 11.39 11.95
C GLU A 70 -4.22 11.94 11.26
N SER A 71 -3.07 11.83 11.92
CA SER A 71 -1.79 12.37 11.47
C SER A 71 -1.11 11.60 10.33
N SER A 72 -1.53 10.36 10.01
CA SER A 72 -0.84 9.51 9.03
C SER A 72 -1.75 8.77 8.04
N ASN A 73 -2.97 9.25 7.82
CA ASN A 73 -3.97 8.61 6.96
C ASN A 73 -3.79 8.80 5.43
N GLU A 74 -2.64 9.28 4.97
CA GLU A 74 -2.48 9.54 3.53
C GLU A 74 -2.36 8.25 2.71
N PHE A 75 -1.64 7.26 3.22
CA PHE A 75 -1.39 5.99 2.55
C PHE A 75 -2.54 5.02 2.76
N GLN A 76 -2.98 4.39 1.67
CA GLN A 76 -3.93 3.27 1.71
C GLN A 76 -3.20 1.93 1.69
N GLU A 77 -2.11 1.83 0.92
CA GLU A 77 -1.26 0.63 0.89
C GLU A 77 0.18 1.01 0.53
N ASN A 78 1.14 0.29 1.13
CA ASN A 78 2.55 0.46 0.87
C ASN A 78 3.15 -0.87 0.39
N LYS A 79 3.99 -0.85 -0.65
CA LYS A 79 4.65 -2.04 -1.20
C LYS A 79 3.63 -3.08 -1.70
N VAL A 80 2.78 -2.65 -2.62
CA VAL A 80 1.68 -3.45 -3.17
C VAL A 80 2.21 -4.71 -3.88
N SER A 81 1.69 -5.88 -3.53
CA SER A 81 1.89 -7.15 -4.25
C SER A 81 0.78 -7.39 -5.28
N ALA A 82 0.94 -8.37 -6.18
CA ALA A 82 -0.10 -8.73 -7.17
C ALA A 82 -1.44 -9.07 -6.49
N LEU A 83 -1.42 -9.90 -5.45
CA LEU A 83 -2.61 -10.24 -4.67
C LEU A 83 -3.28 -8.99 -4.07
N ARG A 84 -2.49 -8.06 -3.52
CA ARG A 84 -3.03 -6.80 -2.98
C ARG A 84 -3.56 -5.88 -4.08
N ALA A 85 -2.90 -5.83 -5.23
CA ALA A 85 -3.38 -5.06 -6.37
C ALA A 85 -4.75 -5.55 -6.84
N GLU A 86 -4.94 -6.87 -6.93
CA GLU A 86 -6.24 -7.48 -7.25
C GLU A 86 -7.32 -7.08 -6.24
N GLU A 87 -7.01 -7.12 -4.94
CA GLU A 87 -7.95 -6.71 -3.89
C GLU A 87 -8.37 -5.24 -4.02
N TYR A 88 -7.43 -4.36 -4.39
CA TYR A 88 -7.69 -2.93 -4.52
C TYR A 88 -8.32 -2.53 -5.85
N PHE A 89 -8.05 -3.26 -6.94
CA PHE A 89 -8.38 -2.83 -8.31
C PHE A 89 -9.30 -3.78 -9.07
N GLY A 90 -9.60 -4.96 -8.52
CA GLY A 90 -10.37 -6.00 -9.21
C GLY A 90 -9.50 -6.86 -10.13
N LEU A 91 -10.17 -7.73 -10.90
CA LEU A 91 -9.49 -8.69 -11.79
C LEU A 91 -8.62 -8.01 -12.86
N ASP A 92 -8.97 -6.78 -13.27
CA ASP A 92 -8.24 -5.99 -14.26
C ASP A 92 -7.04 -5.23 -13.69
N TRP A 93 -6.62 -5.53 -12.44
CA TRP A 93 -5.57 -4.82 -11.72
C TRP A 93 -4.29 -4.63 -12.53
N ALA A 94 -3.89 -5.66 -13.29
CA ALA A 94 -2.67 -5.62 -14.09
C ALA A 94 -2.78 -4.62 -15.25
N SER A 95 -3.92 -4.58 -15.95
CA SER A 95 -4.16 -3.61 -17.02
C SER A 95 -4.20 -2.19 -16.46
N ILE A 96 -4.90 -1.99 -15.33
CA ILE A 96 -5.00 -0.69 -14.67
C ILE A 96 -3.60 -0.14 -14.33
N ILE A 97 -2.72 -0.95 -13.75
CA ILE A 97 -1.34 -0.53 -13.45
C ILE A 97 -0.58 -0.22 -14.73
N ALA A 98 -0.59 -1.13 -15.70
CA ALA A 98 0.19 -1.00 -16.94
C ALA A 98 -0.20 0.25 -17.74
N GLU A 99 -1.51 0.47 -17.94
CA GLU A 99 -2.02 1.66 -18.63
C GLU A 99 -1.72 2.94 -17.86
N THR A 100 -1.83 2.93 -16.53
CA THR A 100 -1.48 4.08 -15.70
C THR A 100 -0.01 4.43 -15.83
N CYS A 101 0.88 3.43 -15.85
CA CYS A 101 2.31 3.65 -16.05
C CYS A 101 2.61 4.24 -17.43
N ARG A 102 1.98 3.72 -18.49
CA ARG A 102 2.15 4.23 -19.87
C ARG A 102 1.71 5.69 -20.00
N LYS A 103 0.61 6.09 -19.34
CA LYS A 103 0.13 7.49 -19.34
C LYS A 103 1.14 8.49 -18.76
N ILE A 104 2.09 8.03 -17.94
CA ILE A 104 3.15 8.87 -17.37
C ILE A 104 4.56 8.40 -17.76
N GLU A 105 4.69 7.70 -18.90
CA GLU A 105 5.95 7.15 -19.39
C GLU A 105 7.06 8.20 -19.46
N ASP A 106 6.77 9.39 -19.98
CA ASP A 106 7.73 10.50 -20.05
C ASP A 106 8.34 10.85 -18.68
N ARG A 107 7.54 10.75 -17.61
CA ARG A 107 8.01 11.00 -16.23
C ARG A 107 8.98 9.91 -15.77
N PHE A 108 8.82 8.66 -16.23
CA PHE A 108 9.80 7.60 -15.97
C PHE A 108 11.06 7.79 -16.82
N ILE A 109 10.91 8.17 -18.09
CA ILE A 109 12.01 8.43 -19.03
C ILE A 109 12.91 9.58 -18.54
N SER A 110 12.32 10.58 -17.87
CA SER A 110 13.05 11.72 -17.34
C SER A 110 13.86 11.46 -16.06
N GLN A 111 13.73 10.27 -15.43
CA GLN A 111 14.46 9.99 -14.19
C GLN A 111 15.93 9.62 -14.47
N SER A 112 16.83 10.15 -13.65
CA SER A 112 18.15 9.56 -13.44
C SER A 112 18.01 8.26 -12.66
N VAL A 113 18.75 7.24 -13.08
CA VAL A 113 18.58 5.85 -12.64
C VAL A 113 19.91 5.14 -12.35
N VAL A 114 21.04 5.80 -12.58
CA VAL A 114 22.38 5.33 -12.21
C VAL A 114 23.06 6.42 -11.39
N PHE A 115 23.57 6.06 -10.21
CA PHE A 115 24.05 7.00 -9.21
C PHE A 115 25.45 6.59 -8.73
N GLY A 116 26.49 7.28 -9.21
CA GLY A 116 27.87 7.17 -8.74
C GLY A 116 28.01 7.73 -7.33
N SER A 117 27.83 9.05 -7.17
CA SER A 117 27.90 9.75 -5.88
C SER A 117 26.62 9.70 -5.03
N GLY A 118 25.53 9.16 -5.57
CA GLY A 118 24.23 9.15 -4.90
C GLY A 118 23.46 10.46 -5.05
N LYS A 119 22.22 10.48 -4.59
CA LYS A 119 21.37 11.67 -4.51
C LYS A 119 20.28 11.40 -3.50
N HIS A 120 20.33 12.05 -2.34
CA HIS A 120 19.40 11.77 -1.23
C HIS A 120 17.94 11.63 -1.73
N PRO A 121 17.23 10.54 -1.38
CA PRO A 121 17.62 9.49 -0.43
C PRO A 121 18.43 8.32 -1.03
N THR A 122 18.70 8.33 -2.33
CA THR A 122 19.47 7.29 -3.02
C THR A 122 20.95 7.36 -2.65
N LYS A 123 21.51 6.23 -2.22
CA LYS A 123 22.92 6.12 -1.80
C LYS A 123 23.86 6.07 -3.02
N PRO A 124 25.16 6.36 -2.84
CA PRO A 124 26.18 6.10 -3.85
C PRO A 124 26.13 4.65 -4.38
N ASN A 125 26.69 4.44 -5.56
CA ASN A 125 26.76 3.13 -6.22
C ASN A 125 25.41 2.42 -6.38
N SER A 126 24.35 3.18 -6.64
CA SER A 126 23.00 2.65 -6.83
C SER A 126 22.61 2.62 -8.31
N ILE A 127 21.92 1.56 -8.72
CA ILE A 127 21.24 1.47 -10.01
C ILE A 127 19.76 1.13 -9.79
N THR A 128 18.86 1.92 -10.35
CA THR A 128 17.43 1.65 -10.32
C THR A 128 17.10 0.46 -11.21
N LEU A 129 16.51 -0.57 -10.62
CA LEU A 129 16.04 -1.77 -11.31
C LEU A 129 14.61 -1.64 -11.83
N GLY A 130 13.85 -0.72 -11.24
CA GLY A 130 12.44 -0.51 -11.52
C GLY A 130 11.78 0.33 -10.44
N TRP A 131 10.45 0.41 -10.49
CA TRP A 131 9.64 1.13 -9.52
C TRP A 131 8.59 0.21 -8.89
N LYS A 132 8.49 0.26 -7.56
CA LYS A 132 7.47 -0.41 -6.76
C LYS A 132 6.19 0.43 -6.77
N LEU A 133 5.06 -0.22 -6.46
CA LEU A 133 3.77 0.45 -6.35
C LEU A 133 3.38 0.72 -4.90
N GLU A 134 2.81 1.91 -4.68
CA GLU A 134 2.17 2.38 -3.45
C GLU A 134 0.83 3.06 -3.80
N ILE A 135 -0.11 3.11 -2.86
CA ILE A 135 -1.42 3.75 -3.02
C ILE A 135 -1.59 4.80 -1.94
N ALA A 136 -1.84 6.06 -2.32
CA ALA A 136 -2.08 7.12 -1.37
C ALA A 136 -3.04 8.19 -1.89
N SER A 137 -3.47 9.07 -0.99
CA SER A 137 -4.40 10.16 -1.27
C SER A 137 -3.73 11.48 -1.67
N LYS A 138 -2.40 11.51 -1.74
CA LYS A 138 -1.62 12.69 -2.14
C LYS A 138 -0.77 12.38 -3.36
N GLU A 139 -0.75 13.33 -4.29
CA GLU A 139 0.09 13.26 -5.48
C GLU A 139 1.59 13.32 -5.11
N ARG A 140 2.40 12.65 -5.92
CA ARG A 140 3.87 12.63 -5.89
C ARG A 140 4.43 12.84 -7.30
N LYS A 141 5.73 13.15 -7.38
CA LYS A 141 6.46 13.36 -8.65
C LYS A 141 6.21 12.25 -9.68
N LEU A 142 6.28 11.00 -9.21
CA LEU A 142 6.05 9.82 -10.03
C LEU A 142 4.77 9.13 -9.53
N SER A 143 3.65 9.75 -9.86
CA SER A 143 2.33 9.22 -9.56
C SER A 143 1.32 9.61 -10.62
N ALA A 144 0.20 8.90 -10.65
CA ALA A 144 -0.94 9.18 -11.50
C ALA A 144 -2.24 8.80 -10.77
N PRO A 145 -3.37 9.48 -11.06
CA PRO A 145 -4.67 9.10 -10.52
C PRO A 145 -4.99 7.66 -10.91
N ILE A 146 -5.60 6.93 -9.98
CA ILE A 146 -6.07 5.59 -10.28
C ILE A 146 -7.27 5.64 -11.24
N ALA A 147 -7.32 4.73 -12.20
CA ALA A 147 -8.43 4.59 -13.14
C ALA A 147 -9.60 3.80 -12.54
N LEU A 148 -10.12 4.24 -11.38
CA LEU A 148 -11.31 3.69 -10.74
C LEU A 148 -12.34 4.80 -10.50
N SER A 149 -13.62 4.45 -10.58
CA SER A 149 -14.71 5.35 -10.16
C SER A 149 -14.70 5.57 -8.64
N ASP A 150 -15.30 6.67 -8.19
CA ASP A 150 -15.49 6.94 -6.75
C ASP A 150 -16.19 5.78 -6.04
N GLN A 151 -17.14 5.13 -6.70
CA GLN A 151 -17.84 3.96 -6.14
C GLN A 151 -16.91 2.76 -6.00
N GLN A 152 -16.06 2.46 -6.99
CA GLN A 152 -15.06 1.40 -6.88
C GLN A 152 -14.02 1.71 -5.80
N ILE A 153 -13.56 2.97 -5.70
CA ILE A 153 -12.64 3.37 -4.63
C ILE A 153 -13.29 3.17 -3.26
N ARG A 154 -14.55 3.59 -3.10
CA ARG A 154 -15.31 3.38 -1.86
C ARG A 154 -15.39 1.90 -1.50
N GLU A 155 -15.84 1.07 -2.45
CA GLU A 155 -16.08 -0.35 -2.24
C GLU A 155 -14.77 -1.12 -2.01
N TYR A 156 -13.75 -0.92 -2.85
CA TYR A 156 -12.55 -1.74 -2.84
C TYR A 156 -11.49 -1.20 -1.87
N VAL A 157 -11.26 0.12 -1.87
CA VAL A 157 -10.19 0.74 -1.08
C VAL A 157 -10.66 1.02 0.35
N TYR A 158 -11.88 1.54 0.55
CA TYR A 158 -12.35 1.94 1.88
C TYR A 158 -13.10 0.83 2.62
N LYS A 159 -13.95 0.05 1.93
CA LYS A 159 -14.75 -1.01 2.57
C LYS A 159 -14.06 -2.38 2.49
N GLY A 160 -13.33 -2.65 1.40
CA GLY A 160 -12.72 -3.95 1.14
C GLY A 160 -13.75 -4.99 0.69
N SER A 161 -14.80 -4.59 -0.03
CA SER A 161 -15.84 -5.51 -0.50
C SER A 161 -15.38 -6.43 -1.63
N ASN A 162 -14.27 -6.10 -2.31
CA ASN A 162 -13.60 -6.93 -3.31
C ASN A 162 -12.55 -7.89 -2.72
N LEU A 163 -12.44 -7.96 -1.40
CA LEU A 163 -11.59 -8.97 -0.75
C LEU A 163 -12.13 -10.39 -1.02
N SER A 164 -11.23 -11.38 -0.97
CA SER A 164 -11.61 -12.79 -1.04
C SER A 164 -12.57 -13.17 0.08
N ASP A 165 -13.36 -14.23 -0.10
CA ASP A 165 -14.31 -14.68 0.93
C ASP A 165 -13.64 -15.02 2.26
N SER A 166 -12.43 -15.60 2.21
CA SER A 166 -11.61 -15.86 3.41
C SER A 166 -11.20 -14.60 4.17
N LYS A 167 -11.17 -13.44 3.50
CA LYS A 167 -10.86 -12.16 4.12
C LYS A 167 -12.11 -11.36 4.49
N LYS A 168 -13.20 -11.49 3.74
CA LYS A 168 -14.50 -10.90 4.07
C LYS A 168 -15.12 -11.58 5.30
N ASN A 169 -15.03 -12.90 5.38
CA ASN A 169 -15.55 -13.72 6.47
C ASN A 169 -14.42 -14.01 7.47
N ALA A 170 -14.01 -12.99 8.20
CA ALA A 170 -12.87 -13.05 9.11
C ALA A 170 -13.23 -13.73 10.45
N PHE A 171 -12.19 -14.15 11.17
CA PHE A 171 -12.32 -14.65 12.54
C PHE A 171 -12.43 -13.49 13.52
N VAL A 172 -13.42 -13.52 14.39
CA VAL A 172 -13.54 -12.62 15.53
C VAL A 172 -13.63 -13.47 16.79
N ASN A 173 -12.64 -13.33 17.68
CA ASN A 173 -12.53 -14.12 18.91
C ASN A 173 -12.64 -15.65 18.68
N GLY A 174 -12.09 -16.14 17.56
CA GLY A 174 -12.04 -17.57 17.23
C GLY A 174 -13.23 -18.08 16.40
N SER A 175 -14.26 -17.27 16.17
CA SER A 175 -15.41 -17.65 15.33
C SER A 175 -15.41 -16.91 13.99
N ILE A 176 -15.74 -17.59 12.90
CA ILE A 176 -15.92 -16.95 11.59
C ILE A 176 -17.22 -16.16 11.62
N ILE A 177 -17.14 -14.86 11.33
CA ILE A 177 -18.31 -13.99 11.22
C ILE A 177 -18.43 -13.52 9.76
N PRO A 178 -19.57 -13.78 9.08
CA PRO A 178 -19.79 -13.33 7.71
C PRO A 178 -19.60 -11.83 7.54
N ASN A 179 -18.86 -11.41 6.52
CA ASN A 179 -18.60 -10.00 6.18
C ASN A 179 -17.97 -9.14 7.30
N SER A 180 -17.45 -9.73 8.37
CA SER A 180 -16.79 -9.01 9.47
C SER A 180 -15.50 -8.30 9.03
N GLY A 181 -14.86 -8.77 7.96
CA GLY A 181 -13.67 -8.16 7.38
C GLY A 181 -13.93 -6.99 6.42
N VAL A 182 -15.20 -6.69 6.10
CA VAL A 182 -15.63 -5.56 5.27
C VAL A 182 -16.09 -4.41 6.15
N ALA A 183 -15.41 -3.27 6.07
CA ALA A 183 -15.68 -2.11 6.91
C ALA A 183 -16.96 -1.38 6.47
N GLU A 184 -17.69 -0.83 7.44
CA GLU A 184 -18.88 0.00 7.23
C GLU A 184 -18.64 1.44 7.68
N TYR A 185 -17.87 1.61 8.76
CA TYR A 185 -17.51 2.91 9.33
C TYR A 185 -16.01 3.14 9.25
N ILE A 186 -15.62 4.40 9.16
CA ILE A 186 -14.25 4.84 9.41
C ILE A 186 -14.20 5.65 10.70
N LEU A 187 -13.15 5.42 11.49
CA LEU A 187 -12.83 6.23 12.65
C LEU A 187 -11.47 6.91 12.41
N TYR A 188 -11.46 8.23 12.48
CA TYR A 188 -10.21 8.98 12.56
C TYR A 188 -9.94 9.30 14.03
N SER A 189 -8.84 8.79 14.58
CA SER A 189 -8.49 9.01 15.98
C SER A 189 -6.98 8.98 16.20
N GLU A 190 -6.55 9.41 17.38
CA GLU A 190 -5.17 9.33 17.85
C GLU A 190 -5.13 8.51 19.14
N LEU A 191 -3.96 7.95 19.46
CA LEU A 191 -3.80 7.17 20.68
C LEU A 191 -4.22 8.00 21.90
N TYR A 192 -4.95 7.37 22.82
CA TYR A 192 -5.50 7.96 24.06
C TYR A 192 -6.64 8.98 23.89
N ARG A 193 -7.05 9.34 22.67
CA ARG A 193 -8.26 10.15 22.44
C ARG A 193 -9.51 9.27 22.56
N ASP A 194 -10.61 9.86 23.03
CA ASP A 194 -11.95 9.26 23.06
C ASP A 194 -11.96 7.86 23.69
N GLN A 195 -11.51 7.74 24.94
CA GLN A 195 -11.47 6.42 25.61
C GLN A 195 -12.85 5.89 26.03
N ASN A 196 -13.91 6.70 25.93
CA ASN A 196 -15.27 6.25 26.17
C ASN A 196 -15.87 5.65 24.89
N PRO A 197 -16.38 4.39 24.93
CA PRO A 197 -17.08 3.77 23.81
C PRO A 197 -18.13 4.65 23.12
N ASP A 198 -18.94 5.41 23.86
CA ASP A 198 -20.00 6.22 23.24
C ASP A 198 -19.41 7.41 22.46
N ALA A 199 -18.32 8.00 22.97
CA ALA A 199 -17.61 9.08 22.28
C ALA A 199 -16.95 8.57 20.99
N ILE A 200 -16.37 7.36 21.02
CA ILE A 200 -15.84 6.69 19.82
C ILE A 200 -16.95 6.53 18.78
N LEU A 201 -18.11 6.04 19.20
CA LEU A 201 -19.23 5.79 18.30
C LEU A 201 -19.82 7.07 17.70
N GLN A 202 -19.84 8.18 18.46
CA GLN A 202 -20.26 9.48 17.95
C GLN A 202 -19.33 10.04 16.86
N ASN A 203 -18.05 9.66 16.89
CA ASN A 203 -17.04 10.09 15.91
C ASN A 203 -16.95 9.18 14.68
N LEU A 204 -17.74 8.10 14.61
CA LEU A 204 -17.78 7.24 13.43
C LEU A 204 -18.39 7.96 12.23
N LYS A 205 -17.77 7.75 11.07
CA LYS A 205 -18.31 8.21 9.79
C LYS A 205 -18.68 7.02 8.93
N LEU A 206 -19.93 6.99 8.46
CA LEU A 206 -20.38 5.96 7.52
C LEU A 206 -19.58 6.08 6.23
N ILE A 207 -18.93 5.01 5.80
CA ILE A 207 -18.07 5.03 4.61
C ILE A 207 -18.87 5.45 3.38
N ASP A 208 -20.14 5.04 3.27
CA ASP A 208 -21.01 5.38 2.14
C ASP A 208 -21.33 6.88 2.03
N SER A 209 -21.22 7.62 3.13
CA SER A 209 -21.42 9.08 3.17
C SER A 209 -20.13 9.88 2.95
N LEU A 210 -18.97 9.23 2.91
CA LEU A 210 -17.70 9.94 2.79
C LEU A 210 -17.53 10.53 1.39
N LYS A 211 -17.01 11.76 1.35
CA LYS A 211 -16.39 12.30 0.15
C LYS A 211 -15.10 11.53 -0.12
N ILE A 212 -15.03 10.89 -1.28
CA ILE A 212 -13.84 10.15 -1.71
C ILE A 212 -12.69 11.13 -1.95
N LYS A 213 -11.54 10.82 -1.36
CA LYS A 213 -10.32 11.60 -1.61
C LYS A 213 -9.71 11.15 -2.94
N PRO A 214 -9.05 12.06 -3.68
CA PRO A 214 -8.22 11.66 -4.82
C PRO A 214 -7.30 10.51 -4.41
N THR A 215 -7.20 9.48 -5.25
CA THR A 215 -6.39 8.29 -4.98
C THR A 215 -5.39 8.11 -6.12
N TYR A 216 -4.12 7.94 -5.78
CA TYR A 216 -3.01 7.90 -6.71
C TYR A 216 -2.25 6.59 -6.59
N LEU A 217 -1.81 6.07 -7.75
CA LEU A 217 -0.75 5.09 -7.84
C LEU A 217 0.59 5.83 -7.79
N ILE A 218 1.42 5.51 -6.80
CA ILE A 218 2.73 6.12 -6.58
C ILE A 218 3.81 5.09 -6.90
N PHE A 219 4.84 5.54 -7.61
CA PHE A 219 5.93 4.71 -8.08
C PHE A 219 7.23 5.10 -7.39
N THR A 220 7.74 4.23 -6.51
CA THR A 220 8.98 4.49 -5.76
C THR A 220 10.10 3.59 -6.25
N ALA A 221 11.29 4.15 -6.45
CA ALA A 221 12.42 3.41 -7.02
C ALA A 221 12.80 2.20 -6.15
N ASN A 222 13.15 1.09 -6.81
CA ASN A 222 13.86 -0.03 -6.24
C ASN A 222 15.29 0.01 -6.78
N ASN A 223 16.24 0.27 -5.90
CA ASN A 223 17.65 0.40 -6.25
C ASN A 223 18.43 -0.86 -5.85
N TRP A 224 19.39 -1.22 -6.69
CA TRP A 224 20.47 -2.14 -6.35
C TRP A 224 21.74 -1.35 -6.07
N ARG A 225 22.30 -1.57 -4.89
CA ARG A 225 23.61 -1.05 -4.49
C ARG A 225 24.69 -2.05 -4.88
N THR A 226 25.58 -1.65 -5.79
CA THR A 226 26.59 -2.54 -6.37
C THR A 226 27.75 -2.83 -5.42
N ASP A 227 28.03 -1.92 -4.49
CA ASP A 227 29.12 -2.00 -3.49
C ASP A 227 28.84 -3.04 -2.40
N VAL A 228 27.57 -3.15 -1.97
CA VAL A 228 27.13 -4.09 -0.92
C VAL A 228 26.28 -5.23 -1.45
N ASP A 229 26.16 -5.33 -2.78
CA ASP A 229 25.33 -6.29 -3.51
C ASP A 229 23.92 -6.49 -2.92
N SER A 230 23.19 -5.40 -2.69
CA SER A 230 21.88 -5.44 -2.00
C SER A 230 20.83 -4.59 -2.71
N THR A 231 19.60 -5.10 -2.78
CA THR A 231 18.44 -4.39 -3.34
C THR A 231 17.57 -3.80 -2.23
N ASP A 232 16.60 -2.95 -2.58
CA ASP A 232 15.59 -2.41 -1.65
C ASP A 232 14.56 -3.48 -1.20
N GLY A 233 15.00 -4.72 -0.96
CA GLY A 233 14.22 -5.88 -0.56
C GLY A 233 13.54 -6.64 -1.73
N PRO A 234 12.91 -7.79 -1.43
CA PRO A 234 12.21 -8.63 -2.41
C PRO A 234 10.83 -8.03 -2.74
N ARG A 235 10.83 -6.80 -3.24
CA ARG A 235 9.59 -6.05 -3.50
C ARG A 235 9.21 -6.13 -4.97
N PRO A 236 7.95 -6.49 -5.28
CA PRO A 236 7.44 -6.49 -6.64
C PRO A 236 7.60 -5.13 -7.33
N LEU A 237 7.90 -5.16 -8.62
CA LEU A 237 8.10 -4.00 -9.48
C LEU A 237 6.88 -3.83 -10.39
N ALA A 238 6.27 -2.64 -10.38
CA ALA A 238 5.21 -2.27 -11.31
C ALA A 238 5.77 -1.86 -12.69
N VAL A 239 6.98 -1.32 -12.71
CA VAL A 239 7.72 -0.99 -13.93
C VAL A 239 9.13 -1.50 -13.78
N ARG A 240 9.65 -2.20 -14.79
CA ARG A 240 11.01 -2.75 -14.79
C ARG A 240 11.89 -1.97 -15.76
N VAL A 241 13.16 -1.81 -15.41
CA VAL A 241 14.16 -1.18 -16.29
C VAL A 241 15.00 -2.28 -16.93
N LYS A 242 14.78 -2.56 -18.21
CA LYS A 242 15.65 -3.45 -18.96
C LYS A 242 16.92 -2.69 -19.34
N TRP A 243 18.07 -3.25 -18.98
CA TRP A 243 19.39 -2.69 -19.25
C TRP A 243 20.08 -3.45 -20.37
N GLU A 244 20.79 -2.72 -21.24
CA GLU A 244 21.54 -3.30 -22.35
C GLU A 244 22.71 -2.40 -22.77
N VAL A 245 23.65 -2.97 -23.52
CA VAL A 245 24.76 -2.22 -24.13
C VAL A 245 24.49 -2.04 -25.61
N ILE A 246 24.35 -0.79 -26.06
CA ILE A 246 24.18 -0.43 -27.46
C ILE A 246 25.38 0.42 -27.85
N ASN A 247 26.15 -0.02 -28.85
CA ASN A 247 27.37 0.67 -29.32
C ASN A 247 28.37 0.97 -28.19
N GLY A 248 28.58 -0.01 -27.30
CA GLY A 248 29.51 0.13 -26.17
C GLY A 248 29.02 1.03 -25.03
N LYS A 249 27.76 1.49 -25.08
CA LYS A 249 27.17 2.40 -24.09
C LYS A 249 25.94 1.80 -23.43
N LEU A 250 25.81 2.03 -22.12
CA LEU A 250 24.65 1.66 -21.33
C LEU A 250 23.41 2.38 -21.86
N SER A 251 22.37 1.59 -22.12
CA SER A 251 21.05 2.02 -22.56
C SER A 251 19.98 1.32 -21.72
N ARG A 252 18.78 1.88 -21.73
CA ARG A 252 17.64 1.27 -21.05
C ARG A 252 16.37 1.29 -21.90
N SER A 253 15.51 0.32 -21.63
CA SER A 253 14.10 0.34 -22.04
C SER A 253 13.21 0.10 -20.81
N LEU A 254 11.99 0.62 -20.86
CA LEU A 254 11.00 0.44 -19.80
C LEU A 254 10.03 -0.68 -20.16
N LEU A 255 9.78 -1.57 -19.21
CA LEU A 255 8.83 -2.67 -19.35
C LEU A 255 7.63 -2.40 -18.44
N PHE A 256 6.46 -2.23 -19.05
CA PHE A 256 5.17 -1.98 -18.39
C PHE A 256 4.25 -3.20 -18.37
N ASP A 257 4.65 -4.29 -19.02
CA ASP A 257 3.97 -5.58 -19.01
C ASP A 257 4.24 -6.33 -17.69
N ASN A 258 3.36 -7.28 -17.37
CA ASN A 258 3.49 -8.18 -16.21
C ASN A 258 3.84 -7.43 -14.90
N PRO A 259 3.06 -6.41 -14.51
CA PRO A 259 3.34 -5.63 -13.31
C PRO A 259 3.27 -6.53 -12.08
N LEU A 260 4.17 -6.28 -11.13
CA LEU A 260 4.26 -6.97 -9.84
C LEU A 260 4.61 -8.47 -9.91
N SER A 261 4.98 -8.99 -11.09
CA SER A 261 5.41 -10.40 -11.27
C SER A 261 6.88 -10.64 -10.92
N TYR A 262 7.70 -9.59 -10.89
CA TYR A 262 9.14 -9.68 -10.61
C TYR A 262 9.53 -8.73 -9.51
N THR A 263 10.49 -9.13 -8.69
CA THR A 263 11.08 -8.29 -7.66
C THR A 263 12.38 -7.63 -8.12
N GLY A 264 12.86 -6.65 -7.37
CA GLY A 264 14.21 -6.13 -7.56
C GLY A 264 15.30 -7.21 -7.48
N GLN A 265 15.12 -8.25 -6.65
CA GLN A 265 16.11 -9.32 -6.56
C GLN A 265 16.18 -10.16 -7.85
N ASP A 266 15.04 -10.49 -8.43
CA ASP A 266 14.96 -11.18 -9.72
C ASP A 266 15.61 -10.33 -10.81
N TRP A 267 15.29 -9.03 -10.81
CA TRP A 267 15.74 -8.12 -11.85
C TRP A 267 17.22 -7.76 -11.78
N ARG A 268 17.83 -7.81 -10.58
CA ARG A 268 19.26 -7.61 -10.35
C ARG A 268 20.12 -8.54 -11.20
N MET A 269 19.67 -9.77 -11.43
CA MET A 269 20.44 -10.77 -12.18
C MET A 269 20.63 -10.36 -13.65
N HIS A 270 19.74 -9.53 -14.20
CA HIS A 270 19.79 -9.09 -15.60
C HIS A 270 20.82 -7.99 -15.86
N ILE A 271 21.13 -7.15 -14.85
CA ILE A 271 22.05 -6.03 -15.04
C ILE A 271 23.53 -6.40 -14.77
N LYS A 272 23.81 -7.43 -13.96
CA LYS A 272 25.18 -7.87 -13.67
C LYS A 272 25.99 -8.18 -14.94
N PRO A 273 25.47 -8.94 -15.93
CA PRO A 273 26.18 -9.18 -17.19
C PRO A 273 26.41 -7.90 -18.00
N VAL A 274 25.49 -6.95 -17.97
CA VAL A 274 25.58 -5.67 -18.69
C VAL A 274 26.74 -4.82 -18.15
N LEU A 275 26.89 -4.74 -16.83
CA LEU A 275 28.04 -4.05 -16.22
C LEU A 275 29.37 -4.71 -16.57
N LYS A 276 29.41 -6.05 -16.55
CA LYS A 276 30.60 -6.82 -16.97
C LYS A 276 30.98 -6.53 -18.42
N GLN A 277 30.00 -6.45 -19.32
CA GLN A 277 30.23 -6.12 -20.74
C GLN A 277 30.80 -4.69 -20.90
N LEU A 278 30.39 -3.75 -20.05
CA LEU A 278 30.91 -2.38 -20.03
C LEU A 278 32.28 -2.26 -19.33
N GLY A 279 32.81 -3.34 -18.74
CA GLY A 279 34.09 -3.31 -18.03
C GLY A 279 34.05 -2.54 -16.70
N VAL A 280 32.86 -2.35 -16.12
CA VAL A 280 32.67 -1.59 -14.86
C VAL A 280 32.00 -2.46 -13.80
N GLN A 281 32.35 -2.23 -12.54
CA GLN A 281 31.75 -2.93 -11.39
C GLN A 281 30.77 -2.03 -10.64
N HIS A 282 31.04 -0.73 -10.57
CA HIS A 282 30.30 0.22 -9.77
C HIS A 282 29.96 1.48 -10.56
N PRO A 283 28.77 2.10 -10.34
CA PRO A 283 28.42 3.38 -10.94
C PRO A 283 29.47 4.48 -10.72
N SER A 284 30.18 4.49 -9.60
CA SER A 284 31.24 5.48 -9.32
C SER A 284 32.46 5.37 -10.25
N GLN A 285 32.59 4.29 -11.02
CA GLN A 285 33.63 4.11 -12.04
C GLN A 285 33.18 4.64 -13.42
N MET A 286 31.89 4.92 -13.58
CA MET A 286 31.33 5.38 -14.84
C MET A 286 31.53 6.88 -15.03
N THR A 287 31.48 7.30 -16.28
CA THR A 287 31.48 8.68 -16.74
C THR A 287 30.39 8.84 -17.79
N TYR A 288 30.07 10.07 -18.20
CA TYR A 288 29.06 10.31 -19.24
C TYR A 288 29.34 9.59 -20.57
N SER A 289 30.60 9.21 -20.87
CA SER A 289 30.92 8.45 -22.08
C SER A 289 30.33 7.04 -22.09
N HIS A 290 29.98 6.50 -20.92
CA HIS A 290 29.38 5.18 -20.77
C HIS A 290 27.89 5.15 -21.11
N PHE A 291 27.25 6.28 -21.41
CA PHE A 291 25.80 6.37 -21.57
C PHE A 291 25.42 6.90 -22.95
N ASN A 292 24.40 6.28 -23.57
CA ASN A 292 23.74 6.88 -24.74
C ASN A 292 22.90 8.09 -24.35
N GLU A 293 22.31 8.06 -23.16
CA GLU A 293 21.54 9.16 -22.58
C GLU A 293 22.21 9.68 -21.31
N PRO A 294 22.98 10.79 -21.36
CA PRO A 294 23.73 11.28 -20.20
C PRO A 294 22.86 11.57 -18.95
N LYS A 295 21.59 11.94 -19.13
CA LYS A 295 20.63 12.21 -18.04
C LYS A 295 20.38 11.02 -17.10
N LEU A 296 20.69 9.80 -17.55
CA LEU A 296 20.53 8.59 -16.74
C LEU A 296 21.48 8.56 -15.55
N PHE A 297 22.61 9.27 -15.65
CA PHE A 297 23.72 9.19 -14.71
C PHE A 297 23.81 10.44 -13.82
N ILE A 298 24.00 10.19 -12.53
CA ILE A 298 24.48 11.17 -11.57
C ILE A 298 25.88 10.71 -11.16
N PRO A 299 26.95 11.41 -11.56
CA PRO A 299 28.34 11.04 -11.27
C PRO A 299 28.62 11.08 -9.77
#